data_AF-A0A4P9Z0J0-F1
#
_entry.id   AF-A0A4P9Z0J0-F1
#
_cell.length_a   1.000
_cell.length_b   1.000
_cell.length_c   1.000
_cell.angle_alpha   90.00
_cell.angle_beta   90.00
_cell.angle_gamma   90.00
#
_symmetry.space_group_name_H-M   'P 1'
#
loop_
_entity.id
_entity.type
_entity.pdbx_description
1 polymer ?
#
loop_
_entity_poly.entity_id
_entity_poly.type
_entity_poly.pdbx_seq_one_letter_code
_entity_poly.pdbx_strand_id
1 'polypeptide(L)'
;MVSGLGIGVSATSLLKHGMAVDIVEIDPMVYAYARKYFGLPEPRHAFLEDGRAVVTRAANDTYDYILHDVFTGGSVPKRLFSLEFIREIRRVLKPDGVLTLNFVGSMDGSDAMAMFSIWRTLLEVFPQVAIFKEAPRASSGVINMVFMASTLPIEFRPFEEADYLDGDMRYHAFQQLEASRVDMPDKEQWLQRADIVTDEHNRLDQWQQTAALQHWQTMRDLLPLSFWLNY
;
A
#
# COMPACT_ATOMS: atom_id res chain seq x y z
N MET A 1 -8.40 1.89 -9.16
CA MET A 1 -7.35 2.94 -9.17
C MET A 1 -6.07 2.37 -8.58
N VAL A 2 -4.92 2.73 -9.11
CA VAL A 2 -3.61 2.46 -8.53
C VAL A 2 -2.96 3.82 -8.23
N SER A 3 -2.73 4.10 -6.96
CA SER A 3 -2.12 5.35 -6.45
C SER A 3 -0.68 5.07 -6.06
N GLY A 4 0.26 5.70 -6.76
CA GLY A 4 1.66 5.35 -6.82
C GLY A 4 1.91 4.26 -7.87
N LEU A 5 2.97 4.39 -8.67
CA LEU A 5 3.21 3.52 -9.82
C LEU A 5 4.47 2.67 -9.72
N GLY A 6 5.58 3.27 -9.26
CA GLY A 6 6.91 2.66 -9.37
C GLY A 6 7.21 2.22 -10.82
N ILE A 7 7.65 0.98 -11.01
CA ILE A 7 7.88 0.41 -12.35
C ILE A 7 6.61 -0.16 -13.01
N GLY A 8 5.44 -0.05 -12.38
CA GLY A 8 4.16 -0.43 -12.97
C GLY A 8 3.75 -1.89 -12.82
N VAL A 9 4.35 -2.66 -11.91
CA VAL A 9 4.04 -4.10 -11.71
C VAL A 9 2.57 -4.32 -11.33
N SER A 10 2.07 -3.62 -10.31
CA SER A 10 0.70 -3.76 -9.82
C SER A 10 -0.32 -3.35 -10.88
N ALA A 11 -0.13 -2.19 -11.53
CA ALA A 11 -0.98 -1.73 -12.61
C ALA A 11 -0.99 -2.70 -13.80
N THR A 12 0.19 -3.20 -14.22
CA THR A 12 0.32 -4.20 -15.28
C THR A 12 -0.42 -5.48 -14.95
N SER A 13 -0.35 -5.94 -13.69
CA SER A 13 -1.08 -7.13 -13.25
C SER A 13 -2.59 -6.97 -13.44
N LEU A 14 -3.15 -5.87 -12.94
CA LEU A 14 -4.59 -5.59 -13.07
C LEU A 14 -5.02 -5.44 -14.53
N LEU A 15 -4.23 -4.75 -15.35
CA LEU A 15 -4.48 -4.59 -16.79
C LEU A 15 -4.49 -5.94 -17.53
N LYS A 16 -3.56 -6.85 -17.19
CA LYS A 16 -3.51 -8.19 -17.77
C LYS A 16 -4.70 -9.08 -17.36
N HIS A 17 -5.33 -8.80 -16.23
CA HIS A 17 -6.62 -9.42 -15.85
C HIS A 17 -7.84 -8.71 -16.47
N GLY A 18 -7.63 -7.83 -17.46
CA GLY A 18 -8.71 -7.15 -18.18
C GLY A 18 -9.39 -6.03 -17.40
N MET A 19 -8.80 -5.57 -16.31
CA MET A 19 -9.37 -4.50 -15.50
C MET A 19 -9.12 -3.13 -16.13
N ALA A 20 -10.09 -2.23 -16.01
CA ALA A 20 -9.90 -0.82 -16.36
C ALA A 20 -9.13 -0.11 -15.23
N VAL A 21 -7.88 0.26 -15.50
CA VAL A 21 -6.99 0.85 -14.48
C VAL A 21 -6.80 2.34 -14.71
N ASP A 22 -7.17 3.15 -13.72
CA ASP A 22 -6.68 4.52 -13.58
C ASP A 22 -5.41 4.52 -12.73
N ILE A 23 -4.35 5.14 -13.24
CA ILE A 23 -3.07 5.32 -12.56
C ILE A 23 -2.99 6.75 -12.02
N VAL A 24 -2.50 6.89 -10.80
CA VAL A 24 -2.22 8.19 -10.16
C VAL A 24 -0.77 8.18 -9.72
N GLU A 25 0.06 9.03 -10.32
CA GLU A 25 1.50 9.10 -10.04
C GLU A 25 1.91 10.56 -9.99
N ILE A 26 2.66 10.98 -8.97
CA ILE A 26 3.04 12.38 -8.82
C ILE A 26 4.19 12.75 -9.76
N ASP A 27 5.09 11.80 -10.06
CA ASP A 27 6.26 12.03 -10.90
C ASP A 27 6.03 11.55 -12.34
N PRO A 28 5.92 12.47 -13.32
CA PRO A 28 5.74 12.10 -14.72
C PRO A 28 6.91 11.28 -15.30
N MET A 29 8.11 11.39 -14.73
CA MET A 29 9.28 10.61 -15.17
C MET A 29 9.15 9.14 -14.77
N VAL A 30 8.59 8.85 -13.59
CA VAL A 30 8.29 7.48 -13.16
C VAL A 30 7.33 6.82 -14.15
N TYR A 31 6.25 7.51 -14.53
CA TYR A 31 5.32 7.03 -15.56
C TYR A 31 6.01 6.82 -16.91
N ALA A 32 6.81 7.79 -17.38
CA ALA A 32 7.52 7.69 -18.64
C ALA A 32 8.48 6.47 -18.67
N TYR A 33 9.19 6.20 -17.57
CA TYR A 33 10.09 5.06 -17.47
C TYR A 33 9.36 3.73 -17.33
N ALA A 34 8.27 3.66 -16.57
CA ALA A 34 7.41 2.48 -16.50
C ALA A 34 6.90 2.06 -17.89
N ARG A 35 6.47 3.04 -18.71
CA ARG A 35 6.06 2.83 -20.11
C ARG A 35 7.23 2.40 -21.00
N LYS A 36 8.36 3.13 -20.94
CA LYS A 36 9.47 2.96 -21.88
C LYS A 36 10.32 1.72 -21.62
N TYR A 37 10.60 1.41 -20.36
CA TYR A 37 11.59 0.40 -19.97
C TYR A 37 10.97 -0.86 -19.34
N PHE A 38 9.78 -0.75 -18.74
CA PHE A 38 9.15 -1.85 -18.02
C PHE A 38 7.87 -2.37 -18.71
N GLY A 39 7.50 -1.80 -19.86
CA GLY A 39 6.41 -2.32 -20.69
C GLY A 39 5.02 -2.20 -20.04
N LEU A 40 4.80 -1.20 -19.17
CA LEU A 40 3.48 -0.90 -18.60
C LEU A 40 2.45 -0.78 -19.74
N PRO A 41 1.35 -1.58 -19.77
CA PRO A 41 0.30 -1.47 -20.80
C PRO A 41 -0.47 -0.15 -20.69
N GLU A 42 -1.26 0.19 -21.72
CA GLU A 42 -2.01 1.46 -21.73
C GLU A 42 -3.10 1.43 -20.63
N PRO A 43 -3.09 2.38 -19.67
CA PRO A 43 -4.14 2.48 -18.67
C PRO A 43 -5.42 3.09 -19.27
N ARG A 44 -6.52 3.08 -18.52
CA ARG A 44 -7.73 3.84 -18.87
C ARG A 44 -7.44 5.34 -18.81
N HIS A 45 -6.84 5.77 -17.70
CA HIS A 45 -6.33 7.14 -17.52
C HIS A 45 -5.03 7.12 -16.71
N ALA A 46 -4.16 8.10 -16.96
CA ALA A 46 -2.97 8.38 -16.14
C ALA A 46 -3.04 9.82 -15.63
N PHE A 47 -3.23 9.97 -14.31
CA PHE A 47 -3.22 11.26 -13.61
C PHE A 47 -1.82 11.51 -13.07
N LEU A 48 -1.09 12.44 -13.69
CA LEU A 48 0.29 12.77 -13.33
C LEU A 48 0.33 13.96 -12.35
N GLU A 49 -0.22 13.77 -11.16
CA GLU A 49 -0.41 14.82 -10.15
C GLU A 49 -0.59 14.25 -8.73
N ASP A 50 -0.84 15.12 -7.74
CA ASP A 50 -1.08 14.72 -6.35
C ASP A 50 -2.33 13.82 -6.21
N GLY A 51 -2.14 12.64 -5.61
CA GLY A 51 -3.21 11.66 -5.52
C GLY A 51 -4.37 12.05 -4.61
N ARG A 52 -4.12 12.91 -3.61
CA ARG A 52 -5.21 13.43 -2.78
C ARG A 52 -6.09 14.38 -3.55
N ALA A 53 -5.53 15.20 -4.43
CA ALA A 53 -6.29 16.05 -5.33
C ALA A 53 -7.14 15.21 -6.31
N VAL A 54 -6.60 14.13 -6.86
CA VAL A 54 -7.35 13.23 -7.76
C VAL A 54 -8.54 12.59 -7.04
N VAL A 55 -8.35 12.02 -5.85
CA VAL A 55 -9.43 11.40 -5.08
C VAL A 55 -10.50 12.42 -4.70
N THR A 56 -10.11 13.60 -4.22
CA THR A 56 -11.05 14.68 -3.85
C THR A 56 -11.98 15.07 -5.02
N ARG A 57 -11.46 15.07 -6.26
CA ARG A 57 -12.26 15.42 -7.45
C ARG A 57 -13.06 14.27 -8.03
N ALA A 58 -12.73 13.02 -7.68
CA ALA A 58 -13.43 11.85 -8.18
C ALA A 58 -14.86 11.77 -7.61
N ALA A 59 -15.79 11.25 -8.41
CA ALA A 59 -17.17 11.06 -8.00
C ALA A 59 -17.29 9.95 -6.93
N ASN A 60 -18.38 9.97 -6.17
CA ASN A 60 -18.68 8.90 -5.22
C ASN A 60 -18.85 7.56 -5.95
N ASP A 61 -18.56 6.45 -5.27
CA ASP A 61 -18.80 5.08 -5.75
C ASP A 61 -18.22 4.79 -7.16
N THR A 62 -17.06 5.37 -7.47
CA THR A 62 -16.39 5.26 -8.77
C THR A 62 -15.56 3.99 -8.90
N TYR A 63 -14.89 3.55 -7.83
CA TYR A 63 -13.87 2.51 -7.87
C TYR A 63 -14.28 1.25 -7.12
N ASP A 64 -14.08 0.08 -7.74
CA ASP A 64 -14.18 -1.23 -7.08
C ASP A 64 -12.96 -1.49 -6.17
N TYR A 65 -11.78 -1.13 -6.65
CA TYR A 65 -10.52 -1.32 -5.94
C TYR A 65 -9.67 -0.06 -5.96
N ILE A 66 -9.06 0.26 -4.84
CA ILE A 66 -8.00 1.27 -4.74
C ILE A 66 -6.76 0.60 -4.15
N LEU A 67 -5.73 0.46 -4.98
CA LEU A 67 -4.39 0.09 -4.50
C LEU A 67 -3.66 1.37 -4.16
N HIS A 68 -3.37 1.57 -2.89
CA HIS A 68 -2.62 2.70 -2.35
C HIS A 68 -1.19 2.26 -2.03
N ASP A 69 -0.29 2.47 -2.99
CA ASP A 69 1.11 2.07 -2.95
C ASP A 69 2.01 3.28 -3.18
N VAL A 70 1.96 4.21 -2.23
CA VAL A 70 2.72 5.47 -2.29
C VAL A 70 3.92 5.39 -1.35
N PHE A 71 5.10 5.71 -1.88
CA PHE A 71 6.34 5.69 -1.12
C PHE A 71 7.24 6.87 -1.51
N THR A 72 7.88 7.50 -0.53
CA THR A 72 8.77 8.65 -0.77
C THR A 72 10.23 8.38 -0.42
N GLY A 73 10.70 7.14 -0.57
CA GLY A 73 12.12 6.82 -0.38
C GLY A 73 12.57 6.73 1.08
N GLY A 74 11.65 6.59 2.04
CA GLY A 74 11.99 6.40 3.46
C GLY A 74 10.79 6.45 4.40
N SER A 75 9.78 7.28 4.12
CA SER A 75 8.52 7.33 4.86
C SER A 75 7.33 7.36 3.90
N VAL A 76 6.12 7.26 4.45
CA VAL A 76 4.89 7.47 3.68
C VAL A 76 4.44 8.94 3.76
N PRO A 77 3.85 9.53 2.70
CA PRO A 77 3.28 10.87 2.79
C PRO A 77 2.13 10.90 3.79
N LYS A 78 2.38 11.45 4.97
CA LYS A 78 1.49 11.33 6.13
C LYS A 78 0.03 11.75 5.90
N ARG A 79 -0.21 12.75 5.03
CA ARG A 79 -1.54 13.23 4.63
C ARG A 79 -2.31 12.28 3.71
N LEU A 80 -1.65 11.24 3.19
CA LEU A 80 -2.25 10.15 2.42
C LEU A 80 -2.59 8.94 3.31
N PHE A 81 -2.33 9.02 4.62
CA PHE A 81 -2.65 7.99 5.60
C PHE A 81 -3.54 8.53 6.72
N SER A 82 -3.98 9.79 6.61
CA SER A 82 -4.85 10.44 7.60
C SER A 82 -6.30 9.99 7.48
N LEU A 83 -7.01 10.05 8.60
CA LEU A 83 -8.43 9.72 8.68
C LEU A 83 -9.26 10.48 7.64
N GLU A 84 -8.97 11.76 7.42
CA GLU A 84 -9.65 12.59 6.43
C GLU A 84 -9.48 12.03 5.02
N PHE A 85 -8.26 11.62 4.67
CA PHE A 85 -8.01 11.06 3.34
C PHE A 85 -8.58 9.63 3.19
N ILE A 86 -8.51 8.80 4.23
CA ILE A 86 -9.13 7.47 4.22
C ILE A 86 -10.66 7.59 4.06
N ARG A 87 -11.30 8.62 4.64
CA ARG A 87 -12.73 8.91 4.41
C ARG A 87 -13.02 9.31 2.97
N GLU A 88 -12.16 10.12 2.34
CA GLU A 88 -12.29 10.45 0.92
C GLU A 88 -12.12 9.21 0.02
N ILE A 89 -11.16 8.32 0.35
CA ILE A 89 -11.03 7.01 -0.30
C ILE A 89 -12.33 6.21 -0.17
N ARG A 90 -12.90 6.13 1.04
CA ARG A 90 -14.16 5.41 1.26
C ARG A 90 -15.30 6.01 0.45
N ARG A 91 -15.37 7.35 0.31
CA ARG A 91 -16.40 8.03 -0.49
C ARG A 91 -16.35 7.62 -1.96
N VAL A 92 -15.16 7.50 -2.53
CA VAL A 92 -14.99 7.17 -3.96
C VAL A 92 -14.99 5.67 -4.25
N LEU A 93 -14.80 4.83 -3.22
CA LEU A 93 -15.01 3.39 -3.32
C LEU A 93 -16.50 3.07 -3.38
N LYS A 94 -16.86 2.10 -4.22
CA LYS A 94 -18.20 1.49 -4.23
C LYS A 94 -18.54 0.87 -2.87
N PRO A 95 -19.82 0.59 -2.58
CA PRO A 95 -20.23 0.03 -1.30
C PRO A 95 -19.50 -1.25 -0.89
N ASP A 96 -19.18 -2.11 -1.85
CA ASP A 96 -18.44 -3.38 -1.73
C ASP A 96 -16.96 -3.27 -2.10
N GLY A 97 -16.46 -2.05 -2.32
CA GLY A 97 -15.10 -1.80 -2.76
C GLY A 97 -14.05 -2.11 -1.69
N VAL A 98 -12.81 -2.31 -2.13
CA VAL A 98 -11.67 -2.64 -1.27
C VAL A 98 -10.55 -1.63 -1.42
N LEU A 99 -10.08 -1.10 -0.29
CA LEU A 99 -8.81 -0.39 -0.20
C LEU A 99 -7.71 -1.41 0.12
N THR A 100 -6.69 -1.47 -0.73
CA THR A 100 -5.45 -2.22 -0.49
C THR A 100 -4.33 -1.22 -0.28
N LEU A 101 -3.82 -1.10 0.94
CA LEU A 101 -2.84 -0.10 1.33
C LEU A 101 -1.52 -0.77 1.68
N ASN A 102 -0.49 -0.44 0.91
CA ASN A 102 0.88 -0.90 1.14
C ASN A 102 1.54 -0.07 2.23
N PHE A 103 2.26 -0.71 3.14
CA PHE A 103 2.96 -0.04 4.23
C PHE A 103 4.24 -0.78 4.59
N VAL A 104 5.31 -0.02 4.77
CA VAL A 104 6.60 -0.53 5.24
C VAL A 104 6.79 -0.09 6.68
N GLY A 105 6.96 -1.04 7.60
CA GLY A 105 7.08 -0.76 9.02
C GLY A 105 7.51 -1.97 9.84
N SER A 106 7.50 -1.85 11.16
CA SER A 106 7.88 -2.92 12.09
C SER A 106 6.67 -3.41 12.88
N MET A 107 6.75 -4.63 13.41
CA MET A 107 5.82 -5.16 14.39
C MET A 107 6.43 -5.24 15.80
N ASP A 108 7.68 -4.78 15.96
CA ASP A 108 8.45 -4.93 17.19
C ASP A 108 8.37 -3.66 18.06
N GLY A 109 8.13 -3.86 19.36
CA GLY A 109 8.28 -2.83 20.38
C GLY A 109 7.56 -1.51 20.09
N SER A 110 8.27 -0.39 20.24
CA SER A 110 7.75 0.95 19.95
C SER A 110 7.61 1.25 18.45
N ASP A 111 8.37 0.56 17.60
CA ASP A 111 8.35 0.78 16.14
C ASP A 111 7.05 0.25 15.51
N ALA A 112 6.32 -0.61 16.22
CA ALA A 112 4.99 -1.07 15.84
C ALA A 112 3.91 0.02 15.90
N MET A 113 4.17 1.17 16.55
CA MET A 113 3.15 2.22 16.74
C MET A 113 2.64 2.81 15.43
N ALA A 114 3.49 2.92 14.40
CA ALA A 114 3.05 3.38 13.09
C ALA A 114 2.02 2.42 12.46
N MET A 115 2.33 1.11 12.48
CA MET A 115 1.42 0.07 11.99
C MET A 115 0.08 0.10 12.75
N PHE A 116 0.13 0.07 14.08
CA PHE A 116 -1.10 0.03 14.89
C PHE A 116 -1.94 1.31 14.73
N SER A 117 -1.31 2.47 14.52
CA SER A 117 -2.00 3.74 14.30
C SER A 117 -2.67 3.79 12.93
N ILE A 118 -2.01 3.28 11.89
CA ILE A 118 -2.65 3.10 10.57
C ILE A 118 -3.82 2.12 10.69
N TRP A 119 -3.62 0.99 11.37
CA TRP A 119 -4.69 0.01 11.56
C TRP A 119 -5.90 0.60 12.27
N ARG A 120 -5.68 1.32 13.39
CA ARG A 120 -6.73 2.02 14.12
C ARG A 120 -7.45 3.02 13.23
N THR A 121 -6.70 3.82 12.47
CA THR A 121 -7.25 4.84 11.56
C THR A 121 -8.12 4.21 10.46
N LEU A 122 -7.71 3.06 9.92
CA LEU A 122 -8.53 2.31 8.95
C LEU A 122 -9.82 1.81 9.59
N LEU A 123 -9.77 1.31 10.82
CA LEU A 123 -10.94 0.80 11.55
C LEU A 123 -11.99 1.89 11.88
N GLU A 124 -11.60 3.17 11.94
CA GLU A 124 -12.55 4.29 12.07
C GLU A 124 -13.43 4.48 10.82
N VAL A 125 -13.05 3.90 9.68
CA VAL A 125 -13.73 4.07 8.39
C VAL A 125 -14.27 2.75 7.84
N PHE A 126 -13.52 1.66 8.04
CA PHE A 126 -13.82 0.34 7.51
C PHE A 126 -14.03 -0.66 8.65
N PRO A 127 -15.19 -1.34 8.73
CA PRO A 127 -15.44 -2.32 9.77
C PRO A 127 -14.58 -3.59 9.62
N GLN A 128 -14.10 -3.88 8.41
CA GLN A 128 -13.27 -5.04 8.11
C GLN A 128 -11.89 -4.59 7.65
N VAL A 129 -10.85 -4.97 8.41
CA VAL A 129 -9.46 -4.71 8.05
C VAL A 129 -8.64 -5.97 8.30
N ALA A 130 -8.03 -6.50 7.23
CA ALA A 130 -7.10 -7.62 7.26
C ALA A 130 -5.67 -7.13 6.97
N ILE A 131 -4.68 -7.76 7.58
CA ILE A 131 -3.26 -7.41 7.41
C ILE A 131 -2.55 -8.64 6.88
N PHE A 132 -1.77 -8.47 5.82
CA PHE A 132 -0.90 -9.49 5.24
C PHE A 132 0.53 -8.99 5.29
N LYS A 133 1.47 -9.84 5.69
CA LYS A 133 2.90 -9.49 5.70
C LYS A 133 3.68 -10.29 4.67
N GLU A 134 4.88 -9.82 4.34
CA GLU A 134 5.80 -10.59 3.51
C GLU A 134 6.13 -11.95 4.14
N ALA A 135 6.10 -13.02 3.34
CA ALA A 135 6.42 -14.40 3.74
C ALA A 135 7.49 -15.00 2.82
N PRO A 136 8.43 -15.84 3.32
CA PRO A 136 8.74 -16.16 4.72
C PRO A 136 10.03 -15.45 5.21
N ARG A 137 10.09 -15.15 6.52
CA ARG A 137 11.27 -14.65 7.29
C ARG A 137 11.62 -13.15 7.21
N ALA A 138 10.91 -12.37 8.01
CA ALA A 138 11.61 -11.45 8.90
C ALA A 138 11.01 -11.64 10.30
N SER A 139 11.78 -12.28 11.19
CA SER A 139 11.41 -12.47 12.59
C SER A 139 11.64 -11.21 13.44
N SER A 140 12.18 -10.15 12.83
CA SER A 140 12.48 -8.88 13.47
C SER A 140 12.79 -7.82 12.41
N GLY A 141 12.43 -6.57 12.66
CA GLY A 141 12.79 -5.42 11.83
C GLY A 141 11.71 -4.95 10.86
N VAL A 142 12.11 -4.16 9.88
CA VAL A 142 11.20 -3.56 8.89
C VAL A 142 10.75 -4.61 7.89
N ILE A 143 9.43 -4.71 7.74
CA ILE A 143 8.75 -5.62 6.83
C ILE A 143 7.79 -4.84 5.93
N ASN A 144 7.53 -5.40 4.76
CA ASN A 144 6.43 -4.94 3.94
C ASN A 144 5.12 -5.61 4.39
N MET A 145 4.06 -4.82 4.51
CA MET A 145 2.74 -5.29 4.86
C MET A 145 1.66 -4.59 4.05
N VAL A 146 0.58 -5.30 3.81
CA VAL A 146 -0.57 -4.84 3.07
C VAL A 146 -1.78 -4.90 3.97
N PHE A 147 -2.41 -3.74 4.16
CA PHE A 147 -3.73 -3.63 4.77
C PHE A 147 -4.78 -3.77 3.67
N MET A 148 -5.73 -4.67 3.83
CA MET A 148 -6.95 -4.68 3.04
C MET A 148 -8.09 -4.20 3.93
N ALA A 149 -8.88 -3.24 3.45
CA ALA A 149 -9.97 -2.64 4.20
C ALA A 149 -11.23 -2.56 3.35
N SER A 150 -12.36 -3.00 3.91
CA SER A 150 -13.66 -3.02 3.24
C SER A 150 -14.82 -2.93 4.24
N THR A 151 -16.03 -2.73 3.72
CA THR A 151 -17.28 -2.85 4.47
C THR A 151 -17.72 -4.30 4.63
N LEU A 152 -17.26 -5.18 3.74
CA LEU A 152 -17.57 -6.61 3.71
C LEU A 152 -16.38 -7.44 4.21
N PRO A 153 -16.61 -8.69 4.68
CA PRO A 153 -15.53 -9.60 5.06
C PRO A 153 -14.50 -9.79 3.95
N ILE A 154 -13.22 -9.88 4.33
CA ILE A 154 -12.10 -10.03 3.39
C ILE A 154 -11.77 -11.51 3.25
N GLU A 155 -12.27 -12.09 2.16
CA GLU A 155 -12.11 -13.49 1.79
C GLU A 155 -11.62 -13.59 0.34
N PHE A 156 -10.83 -14.62 0.05
CA PHE A 156 -10.37 -14.90 -1.31
C PHE A 156 -11.06 -16.17 -1.82
N ARG A 157 -11.52 -16.12 -3.07
CA ARG A 157 -11.87 -17.34 -3.80
C ARG A 157 -10.62 -18.20 -4.01
N PRO A 158 -10.77 -19.51 -4.27
CA PRO A 158 -9.65 -20.32 -4.75
C PRO A 158 -8.97 -19.68 -5.96
N PHE A 159 -7.65 -19.72 -5.98
CA PHE A 159 -6.84 -19.21 -7.09
C PHE A 159 -6.88 -20.18 -8.27
N GLU A 160 -6.97 -19.63 -9.48
CA GLU A 160 -7.02 -20.35 -10.74
C GLU A 160 -5.78 -20.05 -11.58
N GLU A 161 -5.53 -20.85 -12.62
CA GLU A 161 -4.31 -20.74 -13.43
C GLU A 161 -4.10 -19.35 -14.04
N ALA A 162 -5.20 -18.72 -14.45
CA ALA A 162 -5.20 -17.36 -14.99
C ALA A 162 -4.71 -16.30 -13.98
N ASP A 163 -4.84 -16.54 -12.67
CA ASP A 163 -4.42 -15.59 -11.63
C ASP A 163 -2.89 -15.47 -11.55
N TYR A 164 -2.17 -16.55 -11.90
CA TYR A 164 -0.71 -16.59 -11.77
C TYR A 164 0.02 -15.85 -12.88
N LEU A 165 -0.64 -15.58 -14.03
CA LEU A 165 -0.03 -14.95 -15.21
C LEU A 165 1.35 -15.56 -15.57
N ASP A 166 1.44 -16.89 -15.52
CA ASP A 166 2.64 -17.70 -15.75
C ASP A 166 3.87 -17.30 -14.89
N GLY A 167 3.63 -16.70 -13.73
CA GLY A 167 4.69 -16.21 -12.84
C GLY A 167 4.92 -17.09 -11.62
N ASP A 168 6.05 -17.78 -11.56
CA ASP A 168 6.45 -18.63 -10.41
C ASP A 168 6.38 -17.89 -9.07
N MET A 169 6.85 -16.63 -9.03
CA MET A 169 6.79 -15.80 -7.83
C MET A 169 5.36 -15.54 -7.36
N ARG A 170 4.41 -15.35 -8.28
CA ARG A 170 3.00 -15.15 -7.94
C ARG A 170 2.37 -16.43 -7.47
N TYR A 171 2.67 -17.53 -8.14
CA TYR A 171 2.25 -18.86 -7.70
C TYR A 171 2.65 -19.08 -6.24
N HIS A 172 3.93 -18.90 -5.90
CA HIS A 172 4.40 -19.03 -4.53
C HIS A 172 3.75 -18.04 -3.55
N ALA A 173 3.59 -16.77 -3.94
CA ALA A 173 2.94 -15.77 -3.09
C ALA A 173 1.48 -16.13 -2.77
N PHE A 174 0.71 -16.60 -3.76
CA PHE A 174 -0.69 -16.96 -3.56
C PHE A 174 -0.86 -18.21 -2.71
N GLN A 175 0.03 -19.20 -2.83
CA GLN A 175 0.02 -20.37 -1.95
C GLN A 175 0.29 -20.01 -0.47
N GLN A 176 0.97 -18.89 -0.21
CA GLN A 176 1.30 -18.43 1.14
C GLN A 176 0.39 -17.32 1.64
N LEU A 177 -0.56 -16.82 0.84
CA LEU A 177 -1.31 -15.61 1.17
C LEU A 177 -2.07 -15.73 2.50
N GLU A 178 -2.85 -16.79 2.69
CA GLU A 178 -3.57 -16.98 3.95
C GLU A 178 -2.63 -17.27 5.12
N ALA A 179 -1.50 -17.94 4.88
CA ALA A 179 -0.47 -18.15 5.90
C ALA A 179 0.27 -16.84 6.27
N SER A 180 0.22 -15.83 5.41
CA SER A 180 0.81 -14.51 5.64
C SER A 180 -0.15 -13.51 6.29
N ARG A 181 -1.43 -13.91 6.44
CA ARG A 181 -2.42 -13.15 7.21
C ARG A 181 -1.94 -13.04 8.66
N VAL A 182 -1.93 -11.82 9.18
CA VAL A 182 -1.49 -11.53 10.53
C VAL A 182 -2.65 -11.76 11.49
N ASP A 183 -2.47 -12.69 12.42
CA ASP A 183 -3.36 -12.86 13.57
C ASP A 183 -2.93 -11.93 14.73
N MET A 184 -3.91 -11.31 15.38
CA MET A 184 -3.71 -10.28 16.40
C MET A 184 -4.56 -10.58 17.65
N PRO A 185 -4.12 -11.54 18.49
CA PRO A 185 -4.89 -11.97 19.65
C PRO A 185 -5.15 -10.86 20.69
N ASP A 186 -4.26 -9.86 20.78
CA ASP A 186 -4.37 -8.74 21.72
C ASP A 186 -4.76 -7.40 21.04
N LYS A 187 -5.51 -7.46 19.94
CA LYS A 187 -5.90 -6.31 19.12
C LYS A 187 -6.36 -5.10 19.95
N GLU A 188 -7.27 -5.31 20.90
CA GLU A 188 -7.83 -4.24 21.75
C GLU A 188 -6.77 -3.48 22.53
N GLN A 189 -5.81 -4.19 23.13
CA GLN A 189 -4.74 -3.56 23.93
C GLN A 189 -3.84 -2.68 23.06
N TRP A 190 -3.54 -3.13 21.84
CA TRP A 190 -2.73 -2.36 20.91
C TRP A 190 -3.46 -1.14 20.36
N LEU A 191 -4.75 -1.29 20.02
CA LEU A 191 -5.56 -0.18 19.50
C LEU A 191 -5.77 0.93 20.54
N GLN A 192 -5.87 0.59 21.83
CA GLN A 192 -5.95 1.59 22.91
C GLN A 192 -4.69 2.46 23.02
N ARG A 193 -3.53 1.92 22.61
CA ARG A 193 -2.23 2.61 22.68
C ARG A 193 -1.88 3.38 21.41
N ALA A 194 -2.52 3.03 20.29
CA ALA A 194 -2.27 3.65 18.99
C ALA A 194 -3.00 5.00 18.87
N ASP A 195 -2.40 5.98 18.20
CA ASP A 195 -3.11 7.23 17.91
C ASP A 195 -3.91 7.08 16.60
N ILE A 196 -4.98 7.85 16.46
CA ILE A 196 -5.61 8.04 15.16
C ILE A 196 -4.75 9.04 14.38
N VAL A 197 -4.36 8.65 13.17
CA VAL A 197 -3.60 9.51 12.27
C VAL A 197 -4.57 10.52 11.65
N THR A 198 -4.37 11.80 11.89
CA THR A 198 -5.16 12.88 11.28
C THR A 198 -4.25 13.82 10.51
N ASP A 199 -4.81 14.72 9.70
CA ASP A 199 -4.01 15.76 9.04
C ASP A 199 -3.32 16.71 10.02
N GLU A 200 -4.02 17.07 11.10
CA GLU A 200 -3.53 18.00 12.12
C GLU A 200 -2.54 17.32 13.09
N HIS A 201 -2.87 16.10 13.52
CA HIS A 201 -2.08 15.32 14.47
C HIS A 201 -1.54 14.06 13.79
N ASN A 202 -0.34 14.18 13.22
CA ASN A 202 0.30 13.11 12.49
C ASN A 202 1.73 12.83 12.96
N ARG A 203 1.91 11.69 13.62
CA ARG A 203 3.21 11.26 14.17
C ARG A 203 3.86 10.14 13.35
N LEU A 204 3.31 9.81 12.17
CA LEU A 204 3.88 8.76 11.31
C LEU A 204 5.35 9.01 11.00
N ASP A 205 5.71 10.25 10.65
CA ASP A 205 7.10 10.64 10.38
C ASP A 205 8.03 10.30 11.56
N GLN A 206 7.56 10.49 12.81
CA GLN A 206 8.35 10.23 14.02
C GLN A 206 8.54 8.73 14.24
N TRP A 207 7.46 7.96 14.10
CA TRP A 207 7.49 6.51 14.32
C TRP A 207 8.18 5.74 13.20
N GLN A 208 8.22 6.31 11.99
CA GLN A 208 8.92 5.71 10.86
C GLN A 208 10.41 6.07 10.79
N GLN A 209 10.96 6.92 11.66
CA GLN A 209 12.39 7.30 11.57
C GLN A 209 13.33 6.10 11.59
N THR A 210 13.11 5.17 12.53
CA THR A 210 13.92 3.94 12.62
C THR A 210 13.79 3.12 11.35
N ALA A 211 12.55 2.95 10.86
CA ALA A 211 12.27 2.17 9.66
C ALA A 211 12.86 2.81 8.38
N ALA A 212 12.74 4.14 8.26
CA ALA A 212 13.30 4.93 7.17
C ALA A 212 14.82 4.83 7.14
N LEU A 213 15.47 4.90 8.30
CA LEU A 213 16.92 4.78 8.42
C LEU A 213 17.39 3.37 8.07
N GLN A 214 16.71 2.33 8.55
CA GLN A 214 17.02 0.94 8.20
C GLN A 214 16.82 0.69 6.70
N HIS A 215 15.70 1.15 6.14
CA HIS A 215 15.43 1.05 4.70
C HIS A 215 16.53 1.76 3.89
N TRP A 216 16.92 2.98 4.29
CA TRP A 216 18.02 3.70 3.65
C TRP A 216 19.36 2.96 3.75
N GLN A 217 19.69 2.37 4.90
CA GLN A 217 20.89 1.55 5.08
C GLN A 217 20.89 0.33 4.15
N THR A 218 19.77 -0.40 4.09
CA THR A 218 19.62 -1.54 3.19
C THR A 218 19.78 -1.12 1.73
N MET A 219 19.15 -0.02 1.31
CA MET A 219 19.30 0.49 -0.06
C MET A 219 20.72 0.93 -0.38
N ARG A 220 21.44 1.52 0.59
CA ARG A 220 22.85 1.90 0.46
C ARG A 220 23.77 0.70 0.30
N ASP A 221 23.49 -0.42 0.95
CA ASP A 221 24.28 -1.65 0.80
C ASP A 221 24.00 -2.35 -0.53
N LEU A 222 22.78 -2.24 -1.06
CA LEU A 222 22.37 -2.83 -2.33
C LEU A 222 22.83 -2.03 -3.56
N LEU A 223 22.88 -0.70 -3.46
CA LEU A 223 23.17 0.19 -4.58
C LEU A 223 24.58 0.80 -4.50
N PRO A 224 25.39 0.74 -5.58
CA PRO A 224 26.76 1.25 -5.56
C PRO A 224 26.81 2.75 -5.29
N LEU A 225 27.91 3.24 -4.70
CA LEU A 225 28.08 4.66 -4.35
C LEU A 225 27.86 5.61 -5.54
N SER A 226 28.19 5.19 -6.75
CA SER A 226 27.96 5.94 -7.99
C SER A 226 26.48 6.20 -8.28
N PHE A 227 25.56 5.36 -7.79
CA PHE A 227 24.12 5.60 -7.92
C PHE A 227 23.70 6.84 -7.10
N TRP A 228 24.24 6.98 -5.88
CA TRP A 228 23.88 8.05 -4.94
C TRP A 228 24.52 9.40 -5.24
N LEU A 229 25.69 9.40 -5.90
CA LEU A 229 26.41 10.64 -6.23
C LEU A 229 25.91 11.33 -7.50
N ASN A 230 25.08 10.64 -8.29
CA ASN A 230 24.57 11.14 -9.57
C ASN A 230 23.09 11.57 -9.50
N TYR A 231 22.55 11.76 -8.30
CA TYR A 231 21.19 12.23 -8.02
C TYR A 231 21.20 13.43 -7.08
#